data_AF-T1KBQ6-F1
#
_entry.id   AF-T1KBQ6-F1
#
_cell.length_a   1.000
_cell.length_b   1.000
_cell.length_c   1.000
_cell.angle_alpha   90.00
_cell.angle_beta   90.00
_cell.angle_gamma   90.00
#
_symmetry.space_group_name_H-M   'P 1'
#
loop_
_entity.id
_entity.type
_entity.pdbx_description
1 polymer ?
#
loop_
_entity_poly.entity_id
_entity_poly.type
_entity_poly.pdbx_seq_one_letter_code
_entity_poly.pdbx_strand_id
1 'polypeptide(L)'
;MYRSQPHDGGTNTRPSLGLTSELMNNIAMYVPGSDETSRMLRRTLMRYLNLTLVLVLRSISIAVKRRFPTKEHLVEAGFMTKLELEMHTSVPSNEFNTFWIPCTWFINLLREARQECRITDSSGLKLIMEEFNEFRSKCGLLWSYDWVSIPLVYTQYDYGDEKKH
;
A
#
# COMPACT_ATOMS: atom_id res chain seq x y z
N MET A 1 23.44 40.31 -12.28
CA MET A 1 22.96 40.98 -11.04
C MET A 1 21.46 41.15 -11.24
N TYR A 2 20.53 40.47 -10.56
CA TYR A 2 20.44 40.09 -9.16
C TYR A 2 20.02 38.61 -8.99
N ARG A 3 20.63 37.97 -7.98
CA ARG A 3 20.20 36.73 -7.34
C ARG A 3 19.37 37.11 -6.09
N SER A 4 18.50 36.20 -5.64
CA SER A 4 17.84 36.04 -4.30
C SER A 4 16.31 36.21 -4.39
N GLN A 5 15.42 35.30 -3.97
CA GLN A 5 15.47 33.98 -3.30
C GLN A 5 14.25 33.12 -3.72
N PRO A 6 14.27 31.79 -3.55
CA PRO A 6 13.11 30.92 -3.70
C PRO A 6 12.28 30.89 -2.40
N HIS A 7 10.99 31.23 -2.48
CA HIS A 7 10.05 30.99 -1.38
C HIS A 7 9.52 29.55 -1.45
N ASP A 8 9.56 28.91 -0.30
CA ASP A 8 9.10 27.56 0.03
C ASP A 8 7.83 27.10 -0.70
N GLY A 9 7.93 25.90 -1.28
CA GLY A 9 6.80 25.05 -1.66
C GLY A 9 7.16 23.57 -1.62
N GLY A 10 8.21 23.23 -0.87
CA GLY A 10 8.80 21.91 -0.83
C GLY A 10 8.19 20.99 0.22
N THR A 11 6.91 20.65 0.16
CA THR A 11 6.35 19.52 0.95
C THR A 11 5.02 19.02 0.37
N ASN A 12 4.96 18.52 -0.88
CA ASN A 12 3.73 17.79 -1.27
C ASN A 12 3.84 16.74 -2.39
N THR A 13 4.97 16.02 -2.49
CA THR A 13 5.12 14.98 -3.53
C THR A 13 5.71 13.67 -3.05
N ARG A 14 5.57 13.30 -1.77
CA ARG A 14 5.84 11.91 -1.32
C ARG A 14 4.75 11.31 -0.41
N PRO A 15 3.47 11.30 -0.81
CA PRO A 15 2.43 10.62 -0.03
C PRO A 15 2.65 9.11 0.10
N SER A 16 3.45 8.47 -0.76
CA SER A 16 3.68 7.03 -0.72
C SER A 16 4.75 6.56 0.27
N LEU A 17 5.75 7.40 0.60
CA LEU A 17 6.81 7.01 1.55
C LEU A 17 6.36 7.12 3.02
N GLY A 18 5.42 8.02 3.32
CA GLY A 18 4.92 8.25 4.69
C GLY A 18 3.96 7.17 5.18
N LEU A 19 3.18 6.58 4.28
CA LEU A 19 2.14 5.58 4.58
C LEU A 19 2.64 4.37 5.36
N THR A 20 3.87 3.91 5.07
CA THR A 20 4.46 2.74 5.71
C THR A 20 5.35 3.10 6.89
N SER A 21 5.81 4.36 7.00
CA SER A 21 6.76 4.75 8.06
C SER A 21 6.10 4.85 9.43
N GLU A 22 4.86 5.33 9.51
CA GLU A 22 4.10 5.43 10.77
C GLU A 22 3.82 4.03 11.33
N LEU A 23 3.31 3.13 10.48
CA LEU A 23 3.12 1.71 10.80
C LEU A 23 4.43 1.01 11.18
N MET A 24 5.54 1.31 10.49
CA MET A 24 6.85 0.74 10.81
C MET A 24 7.29 1.10 12.23
N ASN A 25 7.13 2.36 12.62
CA ASN A 25 7.50 2.83 13.96
C ASN A 25 6.64 2.15 15.04
N ASN A 26 5.33 2.06 14.82
CA ASN A 26 4.43 1.39 15.76
C ASN A 26 4.72 -0.12 15.87
N ILE A 27 4.93 -0.81 14.75
CA ILE A 27 5.31 -2.24 14.76
C ILE A 27 6.66 -2.44 15.46
N ALA A 28 7.64 -1.56 15.26
CA ALA A 28 8.93 -1.64 15.93
C ALA A 28 8.83 -1.43 17.44
N MET A 29 7.94 -0.54 17.89
CA MET A 29 7.73 -0.23 19.31
C MET A 29 6.98 -1.35 20.05
N TYR A 30 5.93 -1.91 19.45
CA TYR A 30 5.01 -2.84 20.13
C TYR A 30 5.27 -4.32 19.87
N VAL A 31 6.16 -4.66 18.93
CA VAL A 31 6.70 -6.03 18.77
C VAL A 31 8.10 -6.06 19.38
N PRO A 32 8.22 -6.25 20.71
CA PRO A 32 9.51 -6.33 21.37
C PRO A 32 10.26 -7.61 20.95
N GLY A 33 11.56 -7.64 21.20
CA GLY A 33 12.39 -8.84 21.00
C GLY A 33 13.36 -8.72 19.83
N SER A 34 14.61 -9.11 20.10
CA SER A 34 15.72 -9.18 19.14
C SER A 34 15.92 -10.58 18.57
N ASP A 35 15.09 -11.52 19.00
CA ASP A 35 15.06 -12.90 18.51
C ASP A 35 14.76 -12.93 17.01
N GLU A 36 15.19 -14.01 16.36
CA GLU A 36 14.94 -14.21 14.94
C GLU A 36 13.45 -14.18 14.61
N THR A 37 12.62 -14.79 15.46
CA THR A 37 11.19 -14.89 15.21
C THR A 37 10.49 -13.53 15.29
N SER A 38 10.85 -12.65 16.22
CA SER A 38 10.28 -11.29 16.30
C SER A 38 10.81 -10.38 15.19
N ARG A 39 12.07 -10.56 14.78
CA ARG A 39 12.61 -9.88 13.57
C ARG A 39 11.84 -10.32 12.32
N MET A 40 11.57 -11.62 12.19
CA MET A 40 10.80 -12.16 11.07
C MET A 40 9.35 -11.70 11.09
N LEU A 41 8.72 -11.62 12.27
CA LEU A 41 7.37 -11.09 12.43
C LEU A 41 7.28 -9.64 11.93
N ARG A 42 8.16 -8.74 12.38
CA ARG A 42 8.19 -7.34 11.92
C ARG A 42 8.41 -7.23 10.41
N ARG A 43 9.33 -8.03 9.86
CA ARG A 43 9.60 -8.06 8.40
C ARG A 43 8.39 -8.53 7.61
N THR A 44 7.72 -9.58 8.05
CA THR A 44 6.53 -10.13 7.37
C THR A 44 5.36 -9.16 7.43
N LEU A 45 5.11 -8.52 8.58
CA LEU A 45 4.08 -7.47 8.71
C LEU A 45 4.34 -6.32 7.72
N MET A 46 5.57 -5.79 7.68
CA MET A 46 5.94 -4.73 6.74
C MET A 46 5.86 -5.18 5.28
N ARG A 47 6.22 -6.42 5.00
CA ARG A 47 6.14 -6.99 3.65
C ARG A 47 4.70 -7.09 3.16
N TYR A 48 3.75 -7.46 4.03
CA TYR A 48 2.33 -7.47 3.67
C TYR A 48 1.79 -6.07 3.38
N LEU A 49 2.19 -5.04 4.14
CA LEU A 49 1.82 -3.65 3.85
C LEU A 49 2.36 -3.21 2.48
N ASN A 50 3.62 -3.49 2.20
CA ASN A 50 4.24 -3.18 0.91
C ASN A 50 3.56 -3.92 -0.24
N LEU A 51 3.23 -5.20 -0.04
CA LEU A 51 2.53 -6.01 -1.02
C LEU A 51 1.14 -5.45 -1.33
N THR A 52 0.37 -5.04 -0.31
CA THR A 52 -0.92 -4.35 -0.51
C THR A 52 -0.75 -3.11 -1.37
N LEU A 53 0.21 -2.24 -1.04
CA LEU A 53 0.45 -1.02 -1.79
C LEU A 53 0.83 -1.30 -3.25
N VAL A 54 1.72 -2.27 -3.49
CA VAL A 54 2.14 -2.64 -4.86
C VAL A 54 0.97 -3.21 -5.66
N LEU A 55 0.08 -4.01 -5.06
CA LEU A 55 -1.10 -4.54 -5.74
C LEU A 55 -2.07 -3.43 -6.17
N VAL A 56 -2.32 -2.44 -5.30
CA VAL A 56 -3.14 -1.26 -5.63
C VAL A 56 -2.47 -0.41 -6.70
N LEU A 57 -1.17 -0.13 -6.56
CA LEU A 57 -0.43 0.65 -7.55
C LEU A 57 -0.38 -0.06 -8.92
N ARG A 58 -0.30 -1.38 -8.96
CA ARG A 58 -0.36 -2.18 -10.18
C ARG A 58 -1.73 -2.12 -10.85
N SER A 59 -2.83 -1.96 -10.11
CA SER A 59 -4.16 -1.83 -10.71
C SER A 59 -4.39 -0.47 -11.36
N ILE A 60 -3.79 0.61 -10.81
CA ILE A 60 -4.04 2.00 -11.27
C ILE A 60 -2.92 2.57 -12.16
N SER A 61 -1.66 2.13 -11.99
CA SER A 61 -0.52 2.71 -12.70
C SER A 61 -0.01 1.78 -13.79
N ILE A 62 -0.12 2.22 -15.05
CA ILE A 62 0.44 1.52 -16.21
C ILE A 62 1.95 1.31 -16.07
N ALA A 63 2.67 2.28 -15.50
CA ALA A 63 4.11 2.16 -15.27
C ALA A 63 4.45 1.02 -14.30
N VAL A 64 3.69 0.89 -13.22
CA VAL A 64 3.85 -0.20 -12.23
C VAL A 64 3.41 -1.53 -12.82
N LYS A 65 2.30 -1.57 -13.57
CA LYS A 65 1.84 -2.75 -14.30
C LYS A 65 2.85 -3.24 -15.34
N ARG A 66 3.56 -2.33 -16.02
CA ARG A 66 4.64 -2.69 -16.95
C ARG A 66 5.87 -3.22 -16.22
N ARG A 67 6.18 -2.70 -15.02
CA ARG A 67 7.30 -3.18 -14.20
C ARG A 67 7.03 -4.54 -13.55
N PHE A 68 5.77 -4.80 -13.18
CA PHE A 68 5.33 -6.06 -12.60
C PHE A 68 4.10 -6.61 -13.35
N PRO A 69 4.28 -7.16 -14.57
CA PRO A 69 3.16 -7.59 -15.42
C PRO A 69 2.37 -8.73 -14.81
N THR A 70 3.05 -9.67 -14.16
CA THR A 70 2.44 -10.86 -13.56
C THR A 70 2.73 -10.92 -12.06
N LYS A 71 1.99 -11.78 -11.33
CA LYS A 71 2.19 -11.92 -9.88
C LYS A 71 3.52 -12.61 -9.56
N GLU A 72 4.05 -13.42 -10.49
CA GLU A 72 5.36 -14.06 -10.38
C GLU A 72 6.49 -13.02 -10.29
N HIS A 73 6.38 -11.89 -11.01
CA HIS A 73 7.34 -10.78 -10.89
C HIS A 73 7.32 -10.14 -9.49
N LEU A 74 6.21 -10.22 -8.76
CA LEU A 74 6.14 -9.78 -7.36
C LEU A 74 6.88 -10.74 -6.43
N VAL A 75 6.89 -12.04 -6.76
CA VAL A 75 7.67 -13.06 -6.04
C VAL A 75 9.16 -12.86 -6.29
N GLU A 76 9.56 -12.66 -7.55
CA GLU A 76 10.96 -12.40 -7.92
C GLU A 76 11.51 -11.13 -7.27
N ALA A 77 10.68 -10.09 -7.16
CA ALA A 77 11.02 -8.85 -6.47
C ALA A 77 11.01 -8.97 -4.93
N GLY A 78 10.60 -10.11 -4.37
CA GLY A 78 10.60 -10.38 -2.92
C GLY A 78 9.42 -9.78 -2.15
N PHE A 79 8.37 -9.29 -2.82
CA PHE A 79 7.16 -8.81 -2.14
C PHE A 79 6.27 -9.96 -1.65
N MET A 80 6.29 -11.09 -2.35
CA MET A 80 5.47 -12.26 -2.06
C MET A 80 6.34 -13.53 -2.06
N THR A 81 6.02 -14.51 -1.23
CA THR A 81 6.67 -15.83 -1.28
C THR A 81 5.97 -16.74 -2.29
N LYS A 82 6.62 -17.82 -2.75
CA LYS A 82 5.98 -18.79 -3.66
C LYS A 82 4.73 -19.42 -3.03
N LEU A 83 4.80 -19.76 -1.75
CA LEU A 83 3.66 -20.30 -1.00
C LEU A 83 2.50 -19.31 -0.92
N GLU A 84 2.79 -18.03 -0.69
CA GLU A 84 1.76 -16.99 -0.70
C GLU A 84 1.14 -16.78 -2.08
N LEU A 85 1.91 -16.93 -3.16
CA LEU A 85 1.37 -16.86 -4.51
C LEU A 85 0.38 -18.01 -4.77
N GLU A 86 0.68 -19.21 -4.30
CA GLU A 86 -0.23 -20.36 -4.39
C GLU A 86 -1.52 -20.09 -3.60
N MET A 87 -1.40 -19.61 -2.35
CA MET A 87 -2.55 -19.20 -1.53
C MET A 87 -3.34 -18.04 -2.16
N HIS A 88 -2.68 -17.11 -2.82
CA HIS A 88 -3.34 -15.99 -3.52
C HIS A 88 -4.14 -16.48 -4.73
N THR A 89 -3.60 -17.47 -5.45
CA THR A 89 -4.19 -18.01 -6.68
C THR A 89 -5.34 -18.96 -6.40
N SER A 90 -5.36 -19.61 -5.24
CA SER A 90 -6.48 -20.45 -4.81
C SER A 90 -7.74 -19.66 -4.43
N VAL A 91 -7.61 -18.35 -4.17
CA VAL A 91 -8.75 -17.47 -3.94
C VAL A 91 -9.47 -17.21 -5.28
N PRO A 92 -10.79 -17.45 -5.37
CA PRO A 92 -11.55 -17.19 -6.59
C PRO A 92 -11.40 -15.73 -7.03
N SER A 93 -10.76 -15.52 -8.17
CA SER A 93 -10.40 -14.19 -8.68
C SER A 93 -11.56 -13.54 -9.43
N ASN A 94 -12.72 -13.40 -8.79
CA ASN A 94 -13.87 -12.70 -9.40
C ASN A 94 -13.71 -11.18 -9.41
N GLU A 95 -12.75 -10.65 -8.64
CA GLU A 95 -12.51 -9.22 -8.48
C GLU A 95 -11.28 -8.75 -9.26
N PHE A 96 -11.41 -7.60 -9.93
CA PHE A 96 -10.31 -6.95 -10.66
C PHE A 96 -9.15 -6.52 -9.75
N ASN A 97 -9.41 -6.35 -8.43
CA ASN A 97 -8.41 -5.95 -7.47
C ASN A 97 -8.42 -6.86 -6.23
N THR A 98 -7.25 -7.41 -5.91
CA THR A 98 -7.05 -8.40 -4.83
C THR A 98 -6.17 -7.87 -3.69
N PHE A 99 -6.10 -6.55 -3.54
CA PHE A 99 -5.30 -5.89 -2.48
C PHE A 99 -5.77 -6.20 -1.06
N TRP A 100 -7.01 -6.67 -0.89
CA TRP A 100 -7.53 -7.09 0.41
C TRP A 100 -6.89 -8.38 0.93
N ILE A 101 -6.32 -9.23 0.06
CA ILE A 101 -5.76 -10.52 0.45
C ILE A 101 -4.55 -10.35 1.41
N PRO A 102 -3.52 -9.54 1.10
CA PRO A 102 -2.43 -9.31 2.05
C PRO A 102 -2.87 -8.53 3.29
N CYS A 103 -3.93 -7.71 3.20
CA CYS A 103 -4.54 -7.08 4.37
C CYS A 103 -5.09 -8.14 5.34
N THR A 104 -5.78 -9.16 4.85
CA THR A 104 -6.26 -10.28 5.67
C THR A 104 -5.11 -11.07 6.29
N TRP A 105 -4.04 -11.33 5.54
CA TRP A 105 -2.85 -11.98 6.08
C TRP A 105 -2.16 -11.17 7.18
N PHE A 106 -2.12 -9.85 7.04
CA PHE A 106 -1.61 -8.95 8.08
C PHE A 106 -2.42 -9.07 9.38
N ILE A 107 -3.75 -9.03 9.29
CA ILE A 107 -4.64 -9.17 10.46
C ILE A 107 -4.46 -10.54 11.13
N ASN A 108 -4.39 -11.62 10.34
CA ASN A 108 -4.20 -12.97 10.86
C ASN A 108 -2.85 -13.11 11.57
N LEU A 109 -1.78 -12.62 10.97
CA LEU A 109 -0.44 -12.64 11.57
C LEU A 109 -0.39 -11.82 12.87
N LEU A 110 -1.07 -10.67 12.90
CA LEU A 110 -1.16 -9.84 14.10
C LEU A 110 -1.96 -10.54 15.22
N ARG A 111 -3.03 -11.27 14.85
CA ARG A 111 -3.81 -12.11 15.77
C ARG A 111 -2.98 -13.26 16.34
N GLU A 112 -2.19 -13.95 15.51
CA GLU A 112 -1.27 -15.01 15.93
C GLU A 112 -0.20 -14.46 16.87
N ALA A 113 0.41 -13.32 16.55
CA ALA A 113 1.39 -12.67 17.42
C ALA A 113 0.82 -12.30 18.80
N ARG A 114 -0.47 -11.95 18.87
CA ARG A 114 -1.18 -11.73 20.14
C ARG A 114 -1.40 -13.03 20.91
N GLN A 115 -1.77 -14.12 20.22
CA GLN A 115 -1.97 -15.44 20.84
C GLN A 115 -0.67 -16.05 21.37
N GLU A 116 0.45 -15.82 20.69
CA GLU A 116 1.79 -16.19 21.14
C GLU A 116 2.34 -15.30 22.25
N CYS A 117 1.54 -14.35 22.78
CA CYS A 117 1.94 -13.37 23.79
C CYS A 117 3.17 -12.53 23.40
N ARG A 118 3.45 -12.36 22.10
CA ARG A 118 4.54 -11.50 21.60
C ARG A 118 4.20 -10.02 21.78
N ILE A 119 2.93 -9.69 21.54
CA ILE A 119 2.36 -8.36 21.77
C ILE A 119 1.57 -8.45 23.06
N THR A 120 2.19 -8.09 24.18
CA THR A 120 1.60 -8.22 25.52
C THR A 120 0.62 -7.09 25.84
N ASP A 121 0.86 -5.90 25.30
CA ASP A 121 0.00 -4.74 25.51
C ASP A 121 -1.17 -4.72 24.50
N SER A 122 -2.39 -4.72 25.02
CA SER A 122 -3.61 -4.57 24.21
C SER A 122 -3.71 -3.19 23.56
N SER A 123 -3.12 -2.17 24.16
CA SER A 123 -3.14 -0.80 23.66
C SER A 123 -2.29 -0.68 22.39
N GLY A 124 -1.08 -1.26 22.40
CA GLY A 124 -0.23 -1.36 21.23
C GLY A 124 -0.86 -2.09 20.05
N LEU A 125 -1.53 -3.22 20.32
CA LEU A 125 -2.27 -3.96 19.29
C LEU A 125 -3.36 -3.10 18.64
N LYS A 126 -4.11 -2.36 19.46
CA LYS A 126 -5.17 -1.46 18.99
C LYS A 126 -4.60 -0.34 18.12
N LEU A 127 -3.51 0.30 18.53
CA LEU A 127 -2.88 1.37 17.76
C LEU A 127 -2.37 0.87 16.40
N ILE A 128 -1.70 -0.29 16.36
CA ILE A 128 -1.29 -0.89 15.08
C ILE A 128 -2.49 -1.14 14.17
N MET A 129 -3.61 -1.62 14.73
CA MET A 129 -4.82 -1.89 13.95
C MET A 129 -5.50 -0.61 13.45
N GLU A 130 -5.52 0.46 14.24
CA GLU A 130 -6.07 1.77 13.85
C GLU A 130 -5.28 2.35 12.66
N GLU A 131 -3.96 2.39 12.77
CA GLU A 131 -3.07 2.84 11.70
C GLU A 131 -3.16 1.98 10.45
N PHE A 132 -3.31 0.66 10.63
CA PHE A 132 -3.50 -0.27 9.52
C PHE A 132 -4.82 0.01 8.79
N ASN A 133 -5.90 0.29 9.53
CA ASN A 133 -7.20 0.63 8.93
C ASN A 133 -7.15 1.97 8.19
N GLU A 134 -6.38 2.95 8.69
CA GLU A 134 -6.14 4.20 7.99
C GLU A 134 -5.36 3.97 6.69
N PHE A 135 -4.29 3.17 6.74
CA PHE A 135 -3.53 2.75 5.54
C PHE A 135 -4.44 2.04 4.51
N ARG A 136 -5.29 1.11 4.96
CA ARG A 136 -6.25 0.41 4.10
C ARG A 136 -7.26 1.37 3.47
N SER A 137 -7.70 2.37 4.22
CA SER A 137 -8.64 3.40 3.73
C SER A 137 -7.98 4.27 2.66
N LYS A 138 -6.73 4.70 2.86
CA LYS A 138 -5.94 5.45 1.86
C LYS A 138 -5.72 4.61 0.59
N CYS A 139 -5.46 3.30 0.72
CA CYS A 139 -5.38 2.37 -0.42
C CYS A 139 -6.70 2.23 -1.18
N GLY A 140 -7.83 2.13 -0.45
CA GLY A 140 -9.16 2.09 -1.05
C GLY A 140 -9.50 3.39 -1.80
N LEU A 141 -9.12 4.54 -1.24
CA LEU A 141 -9.31 5.84 -1.88
C LEU A 141 -8.51 5.96 -3.18
N LEU A 142 -7.24 5.52 -3.19
CA LEU A 142 -6.41 5.48 -4.40
C LEU A 142 -7.04 4.64 -5.51
N TRP A 143 -7.64 3.51 -5.14
CA TRP A 143 -8.34 2.67 -6.10
C TRP A 143 -9.65 3.32 -6.63
N SER A 144 -10.40 4.00 -5.76
CA SER A 144 -11.62 4.72 -6.15
C SER A 144 -11.36 5.90 -7.09
N TYR A 145 -10.23 6.61 -6.95
CA TYR A 145 -9.86 7.71 -7.86
C TYR A 145 -9.55 7.25 -9.29
N ASP A 146 -9.04 6.03 -9.46
CA ASP A 146 -8.83 5.43 -10.78
C ASP A 146 -10.17 5.02 -11.43
N TRP A 147 -11.11 4.51 -10.61
CA TRP A 147 -12.44 4.12 -11.06
C TRP A 147 -13.31 5.33 -11.45
N VAL A 148 -13.23 6.43 -10.70
CA VAL A 148 -13.93 7.69 -11.01
C VAL A 148 -13.02 8.56 -11.86
N SER A 149 -12.78 8.13 -13.11
CA SER A 149 -12.20 9.00 -14.13
C SER A 149 -13.09 10.24 -14.30
N ILE A 150 -12.50 11.44 -14.27
CA ILE A 150 -13.15 12.72 -14.56
C ILE A 150 -14.00 12.53 -15.84
N PRO A 151 -15.31 12.88 -15.83
CA PRO A 151 -16.12 12.75 -17.03
C PRO A 151 -15.43 13.46 -18.19
N LEU A 152 -15.17 12.73 -19.27
CA LEU A 152 -14.55 13.21 -20.52
C LEU A 152 -15.24 14.44 -21.15
N VAL A 153 -16.40 14.86 -20.62
CA VAL A 153 -17.12 16.08 -21.00
C VAL A 153 -16.29 17.35 -20.81
N TYR A 154 -15.34 17.38 -19.87
CA TYR A 154 -14.53 18.59 -19.63
C TYR A 154 -13.31 18.77 -20.55
N THR A 155 -13.06 17.84 -21.48
CA THR A 155 -11.99 18.00 -22.49
C THR A 155 -12.50 18.41 -23.87
N GLN A 156 -13.81 18.56 -24.04
CA GLN A 156 -14.42 18.84 -25.35
C GLN A 156 -14.66 20.33 -25.64
N TYR A 157 -14.48 21.24 -24.67
CA TYR A 157 -14.77 22.66 -24.88
C TYR A 157 -13.60 23.51 -25.41
N ASP A 158 -12.36 23.01 -25.42
CA ASP A 158 -11.19 23.78 -25.89
C ASP A 158 -10.78 23.53 -27.35
N TYR A 159 -11.53 22.72 -28.11
CA TYR A 159 -11.26 22.47 -29.54
C TYR A 159 -12.36 23.00 -30.48
N GLY A 160 -13.15 23.97 -30.02
CA GLY A 160 -14.32 24.47 -30.73
C GLY A 160 -14.20 25.85 -31.38
N ASP A 161 -13.20 26.68 -31.03
CA ASP A 161 -13.27 28.14 -31.29
C ASP A 161 -12.13 28.73 -32.13
N GLU A 162 -11.53 27.94 -33.03
CA GLU A 162 -10.54 28.45 -34.00
C GLU A 162 -10.94 28.33 -35.48
N LYS A 163 -12.20 27.97 -35.79
CA LYS A 163 -12.66 27.89 -37.19
C LYS A 163 -14.08 28.38 -37.42
N LYS A 164 -14.35 29.68 -37.26
CA LYS A 164 -15.38 30.38 -38.06
C LYS A 164 -15.01 31.86 -38.28
N HIS A 165 -14.77 32.16 -39.57
CA HIS A 165 -14.88 33.44 -40.31
C HIS A 165 -14.37 34.73 -39.67
#